data_AF-A0A0F9TBX0-F1
#
_entry.id   AF-A0A0F9TBX0-F1
#
_cell.length_a   1.000
_cell.length_b   1.000
_cell.length_c   1.000
_cell.angle_alpha   90.00
_cell.angle_beta   90.00
_cell.angle_gamma   90.00
#
_symmetry.space_group_name_H-M   'P 1'
#
loop_
_entity.id
_entity.type
_entity.pdbx_description
1 polymer ?
#
loop_
_entity_poly.entity_id
_entity_poly.type
_entity_poly.pdbx_seq_one_letter_code
_entity_poly.pdbx_strand_id
1 'polypeptide(L)'
;MKELNEYEKGFISGFLDADGSLIVIKRKSEIKRGWTISTMVCFSNNDITILKYIQKLIGVKGTLITVQDKRSDKYKDQSRLTYNANIARELLPQLKLIHKEDKRLMMLDILNTKRKDNKFRYDYEKVIPKLKKWMNYKYNYGKETKFNPIDPTEFDIGFFRGFFMGDGHFQSANGKYKYIAVTNNSIKLLCYLRDISYTKEITLGSNTINRKITTYRFTFYKNRIRPKILPLVKSLSI
;
A
#
# COMPACT_ATOMS: atom_id res chain seq x y z
N MET A 1 1.20 2.45 20.65
CA MET A 1 1.54 1.42 19.64
C MET A 1 3.03 1.12 19.73
N LYS A 2 3.52 -0.06 19.30
CA LYS A 2 4.98 -0.31 19.27
C LYS A 2 5.64 0.41 18.08
N GLU A 3 6.94 0.65 18.18
CA GLU A 3 7.75 1.03 17.03
C GLU A 3 7.95 -0.20 16.12
N LEU A 4 7.75 0.00 14.82
CA LEU A 4 7.91 -1.05 13.82
C LEU A 4 9.39 -1.17 13.43
N ASN A 5 9.89 -2.39 13.25
CA ASN A 5 11.21 -2.55 12.62
C ASN A 5 11.11 -2.27 11.10
N GLU A 6 12.25 -2.18 10.42
CA GLU A 6 12.30 -1.83 8.98
C GLU A 6 11.46 -2.78 8.12
N TYR A 7 11.57 -4.09 8.33
CA TYR A 7 10.77 -5.07 7.60
C TYR A 7 9.26 -4.87 7.83
N GLU A 8 8.83 -4.61 9.07
CA GLU A 8 7.44 -4.36 9.41
C GLU A 8 6.91 -3.06 8.77
N LYS A 9 7.71 -1.98 8.82
CA LYS A 9 7.41 -0.71 8.15
C LYS A 9 7.25 -0.92 6.65
N GLY A 10 8.19 -1.62 6.03
CA GLY A 10 8.16 -2.01 4.62
C GLY A 10 6.88 -2.78 4.31
N PHE A 11 6.64 -3.89 5.00
CA PHE A 11 5.48 -4.76 4.76
C PHE A 11 4.16 -4.01 4.85
N ILE A 12 3.96 -3.22 5.91
CA ILE A 12 2.72 -2.45 6.07
C ILE A 12 2.61 -1.38 4.99
N SER A 13 3.70 -0.70 4.64
CA SER A 13 3.72 0.32 3.58
C SER A 13 3.35 -0.26 2.22
N GLY A 14 3.97 -1.37 1.83
CA GLY A 14 3.71 -2.03 0.55
C GLY A 14 2.27 -2.54 0.47
N PHE A 15 1.77 -3.16 1.53
CA PHE A 15 0.38 -3.63 1.57
C PHE A 15 -0.60 -2.46 1.53
N LEU A 16 -0.34 -1.39 2.28
CA LEU A 16 -1.17 -0.19 2.28
C LEU A 16 -1.24 0.46 0.89
N ASP A 17 -0.14 0.43 0.13
CA ASP A 17 -0.08 0.94 -1.24
C ASP A 17 -0.79 0.04 -2.26
N ALA A 18 -0.74 -1.28 -2.06
CA ALA A 18 -1.50 -2.26 -2.84
C ALA A 18 -3.01 -2.18 -2.56
N ASP A 19 -3.46 -2.68 -1.42
CA ASP A 19 -4.87 -2.98 -1.12
C ASP A 19 -5.43 -2.16 0.07
N GLY A 20 -4.61 -1.26 0.62
CA GLY A 20 -5.03 -0.37 1.69
C GLY A 20 -5.67 0.94 1.23
N SER A 21 -6.27 1.66 2.16
CA SER A 21 -6.96 2.93 1.93
C SER A 21 -6.72 3.91 3.07
N LEU A 22 -6.44 5.17 2.71
CA LEU A 22 -6.41 6.31 3.61
C LEU A 22 -7.71 7.10 3.40
N ILE A 23 -8.57 7.12 4.41
CA ILE A 23 -9.93 7.65 4.29
C ILE A 23 -10.10 8.85 5.23
N VAL A 24 -10.59 9.94 4.66
CA VAL A 24 -11.10 11.09 5.42
C VAL A 24 -12.58 11.22 5.11
N ILE A 25 -13.42 11.13 6.15
CA ILE A 25 -14.87 11.24 6.05
C ILE A 25 -15.31 12.53 6.70
N LYS A 26 -16.08 13.33 5.98
CA LYS A 26 -16.82 14.47 6.51
C LYS A 26 -18.29 14.08 6.61
N ARG A 27 -18.86 14.05 7.82
CA ARG A 27 -20.29 13.77 8.07
C ARG A 27 -20.96 14.98 8.72
N LYS A 28 -22.24 15.20 8.47
CA LYS A 28 -23.00 16.18 9.25
C LYS A 28 -23.17 15.60 10.67
N SER A 29 -22.94 16.39 11.70
CA SER A 29 -23.17 15.91 13.07
C SER A 29 -24.68 15.94 13.34
N GLU A 30 -25.23 14.82 13.81
CA GLU A 30 -26.64 14.70 14.18
C GLU A 30 -26.92 15.33 15.55
N ILE A 31 -25.92 15.28 16.46
CA ILE A 31 -26.05 15.70 17.86
C ILE A 31 -25.68 17.18 18.05
N LYS A 32 -24.83 17.74 17.18
CA LYS A 32 -24.33 19.13 17.31
C LYS A 32 -24.50 19.87 15.99
N ARG A 33 -24.78 21.18 16.05
CA ARG A 33 -24.70 22.04 14.87
C ARG A 33 -23.28 21.95 14.29
N GLY A 34 -23.15 21.44 13.07
CA GLY A 34 -21.88 21.41 12.33
C GLY A 34 -21.56 20.08 11.65
N TRP A 35 -20.28 19.88 11.39
CA TRP A 35 -19.72 18.71 10.71
C TRP A 35 -18.82 17.93 11.67
N THR A 36 -18.67 16.62 11.41
CA THR A 36 -17.68 15.74 12.02
C THR A 36 -16.70 15.32 10.94
N ILE A 37 -15.40 15.48 11.20
CA ILE A 37 -14.35 14.89 10.36
C ILE A 37 -13.77 13.68 11.07
N SER A 38 -13.62 12.59 10.33
CA SER A 38 -13.03 11.34 10.82
C SER A 38 -12.00 10.85 9.84
N THR A 39 -10.89 10.36 10.35
CA THR A 39 -9.77 9.83 9.56
C THR A 39 -9.54 8.39 9.96
N MET A 40 -9.34 7.50 8.99
CA MET A 40 -9.05 6.09 9.24
C MET A 40 -8.09 5.51 8.20
N VAL A 41 -7.29 4.54 8.65
CA VAL A 41 -6.47 3.69 7.79
C VAL A 41 -7.20 2.36 7.67
N CYS A 42 -7.44 1.91 6.45
CA CYS A 42 -8.11 0.64 6.19
C CYS A 42 -7.19 -0.28 5.40
N PHE A 43 -7.18 -1.56 5.77
CA PHE A 43 -6.61 -2.64 4.99
C PHE A 43 -7.76 -3.54 4.58
N SER A 44 -7.94 -3.76 3.29
CA SER A 44 -8.93 -4.71 2.78
C SER A 44 -8.20 -5.91 2.18
N ASN A 45 -8.78 -7.09 2.33
CA ASN A 45 -8.33 -8.31 1.64
C ASN A 45 -9.39 -9.40 1.77
N ASN A 46 -9.39 -10.36 0.85
CA ASN A 46 -10.26 -11.54 0.95
C ASN A 46 -9.66 -12.60 1.91
N ASP A 47 -8.36 -12.54 2.19
CA ASP A 47 -7.71 -13.39 3.17
C ASP A 47 -7.62 -12.69 4.54
N ILE A 48 -8.50 -13.12 5.46
CA ILE A 48 -8.53 -12.61 6.83
C ILE A 48 -7.25 -12.92 7.61
N THR A 49 -6.48 -13.96 7.26
CA THR A 49 -5.25 -14.31 7.96
C THR A 49 -4.18 -13.25 7.74
N ILE A 50 -4.11 -12.67 6.54
CA ILE A 50 -3.22 -11.55 6.22
C ILE A 50 -3.59 -10.31 7.06
N LEU A 51 -4.88 -10.00 7.19
CA LEU A 51 -5.33 -8.89 8.02
C LEU A 51 -5.00 -9.10 9.51
N LYS A 52 -5.15 -10.33 10.02
CA LYS A 52 -4.73 -10.69 11.37
C LYS A 52 -3.21 -10.57 11.54
N TYR A 53 -2.43 -10.93 10.51
CA TYR A 53 -0.98 -10.76 10.51
C TYR A 53 -0.59 -9.27 10.57
N ILE A 54 -1.20 -8.42 9.74
CA ILE A 54 -1.01 -6.96 9.80
C ILE A 54 -1.34 -6.43 11.20
N GLN A 55 -2.46 -6.87 11.79
CA GLN A 55 -2.83 -6.47 13.14
C GLN A 55 -1.78 -6.88 14.18
N LYS A 56 -1.19 -8.08 14.04
CA LYS A 56 -0.10 -8.54 14.90
C LYS A 56 1.16 -7.69 14.72
N LEU A 57 1.54 -7.35 13.49
CA LEU A 57 2.70 -6.48 13.22
C LEU A 57 2.52 -5.10 13.85
N ILE A 58 1.33 -4.50 13.72
CA ILE A 58 1.02 -3.19 14.29
C ILE A 58 0.98 -3.21 15.83
N GLY A 59 0.66 -4.36 16.43
CA GLY A 59 0.66 -4.54 17.88
C GLY A 59 -0.51 -3.86 18.61
N VAL A 60 -1.50 -3.33 17.89
CA VAL A 60 -2.75 -2.82 18.44
C VAL A 60 -3.96 -3.39 17.69
N LYS A 61 -5.03 -3.70 18.43
CA LYS A 61 -6.28 -4.20 17.84
C LYS A 61 -6.96 -3.10 17.02
N GLY A 62 -7.29 -3.41 15.78
CA GLY A 62 -8.17 -2.59 14.95
C GLY A 62 -9.59 -3.15 14.94
N THR A 63 -10.47 -2.50 14.20
CA THR A 63 -11.81 -3.03 13.93
C THR A 63 -11.74 -3.91 12.69
N LEU A 64 -11.84 -5.22 12.87
CA LEU A 64 -11.87 -6.20 11.78
C LEU A 64 -13.32 -6.62 11.53
N ILE A 65 -13.81 -6.39 10.32
CA ILE A 65 -15.15 -6.80 9.88
C ILE A 65 -15.05 -7.58 8.58
N THR A 66 -15.95 -8.53 8.37
CA THR A 66 -16.16 -9.18 7.07
C THR A 66 -17.45 -8.64 6.49
N VAL A 67 -17.36 -8.06 5.29
CA VAL A 67 -18.52 -7.55 4.57
C VAL A 67 -18.89 -8.59 3.53
N GLN A 68 -20.05 -9.21 3.71
CA GLN A 68 -20.66 -10.04 2.68
C GLN A 68 -21.19 -9.13 1.58
N ASP A 69 -20.71 -9.33 0.36
CA ASP A 69 -21.27 -8.63 -0.79
C ASP A 69 -22.60 -9.30 -1.19
N LYS A 70 -23.70 -8.79 -0.63
CA LYS A 70 -25.05 -9.29 -0.90
C LYS A 70 -25.49 -9.12 -2.36
N ARG A 71 -24.69 -8.46 -3.22
CA ARG A 71 -25.10 -8.13 -4.60
C ARG A 71 -24.65 -9.14 -5.65
N SER A 72 -23.84 -10.15 -5.31
CA SER A 72 -23.65 -11.28 -6.23
C SER A 72 -23.17 -12.54 -5.51
N ASP A 73 -23.79 -13.67 -5.83
CA ASP A 73 -23.39 -15.02 -5.41
C ASP A 73 -21.96 -15.41 -5.86
N LYS A 74 -21.30 -14.56 -6.67
CA LYS A 74 -19.95 -14.77 -7.22
C LYS A 74 -18.87 -13.94 -6.53
N TYR A 75 -19.22 -12.97 -5.68
CA TYR A 75 -18.21 -12.16 -5.00
C TYR A 75 -17.78 -12.84 -3.69
N LYS A 76 -16.48 -13.02 -3.53
CA LYS A 76 -15.91 -13.50 -2.27
C LYS A 76 -16.11 -12.45 -1.19
N ASP A 77 -16.40 -12.91 0.02
CA ASP A 77 -16.42 -12.07 1.21
C ASP A 77 -15.14 -11.24 1.30
N GLN A 78 -15.30 -9.93 1.46
CA GLN A 78 -14.17 -9.02 1.65
C GLN A 78 -14.06 -8.66 3.12
N SER A 79 -12.92 -8.98 3.73
CA SER A 79 -12.60 -8.52 5.07
C SER A 79 -11.94 -7.14 5.03
N ARG A 80 -12.17 -6.36 6.09
CA ARG A 80 -11.60 -5.03 6.27
C ARG A 80 -11.13 -4.84 7.71
N LEU A 81 -9.85 -4.52 7.87
CA LEU A 81 -9.24 -4.06 9.11
C LEU A 81 -9.15 -2.54 9.11
N THR A 82 -9.74 -1.88 10.11
CA THR A 82 -9.80 -0.42 10.20
C THR A 82 -9.13 0.08 11.47
N TYR A 83 -8.29 1.11 11.30
CA TYR A 83 -7.63 1.84 12.38
C TYR A 83 -8.14 3.28 12.43
N ASN A 84 -8.56 3.70 13.62
CA ASN A 84 -9.08 5.05 13.85
C ASN A 84 -7.97 6.12 13.82
N ALA A 85 -8.38 7.38 13.99
CA ALA A 85 -7.48 8.54 13.95
C ALA A 85 -6.31 8.46 14.95
N ASN A 86 -6.50 7.86 16.12
CA ASN A 86 -5.42 7.79 17.12
C ASN A 86 -4.32 6.85 16.67
N ILE A 87 -4.70 5.65 16.22
CA ILE A 87 -3.74 4.67 15.71
C ILE A 87 -3.11 5.18 14.41
N ALA A 88 -3.88 5.80 13.52
CA ALA A 88 -3.35 6.42 12.31
C ALA A 88 -2.28 7.48 12.59
N ARG A 89 -2.41 8.26 13.68
CA ARG A 89 -1.43 9.28 14.08
C ARG A 89 -0.09 8.68 14.49
N GLU A 90 -0.09 7.48 15.08
CA GLU A 90 1.13 6.77 15.46
C GLU A 90 1.71 5.94 14.32
N LEU A 91 0.84 5.38 13.46
CA LEU A 91 1.21 4.49 12.35
C LEU A 91 1.79 5.25 11.16
N LEU A 92 1.07 6.24 10.63
CA LEU A 92 1.43 6.88 9.37
C LEU A 92 2.80 7.58 9.35
N PRO A 93 3.32 8.17 10.46
CA PRO A 93 4.66 8.74 10.47
C PRO A 93 5.77 7.70 10.26
N GLN A 94 5.53 6.43 10.61
CA GLN A 94 6.52 5.34 10.48
C GLN A 94 6.54 4.72 9.07
N LEU A 95 5.56 5.05 8.23
CA LEU A 95 5.40 4.45 6.91
C LEU A 95 5.84 5.42 5.81
N LYS A 96 6.46 4.88 4.77
CA LYS A 96 6.75 5.57 3.52
C LYS A 96 5.90 4.94 2.41
N LEU A 97 5.09 5.73 1.71
CA LEU A 97 4.26 5.23 0.61
C LEU A 97 4.80 5.73 -0.73
N ILE A 98 4.47 5.04 -1.81
CA ILE A 98 4.83 5.42 -3.18
C ILE A 98 3.61 6.00 -3.89
N HIS A 99 2.53 5.21 -3.97
CA HIS A 99 1.33 5.60 -4.67
C HIS A 99 0.45 6.53 -3.83
N LYS A 100 0.40 6.28 -2.52
CA LYS A 100 -0.49 7.01 -1.60
C LYS A 100 0.25 8.05 -0.75
N GLU A 101 1.45 8.45 -1.12
CA GLU A 101 2.28 9.39 -0.33
C GLU A 101 1.62 10.76 -0.12
N ASP A 102 1.11 11.38 -1.17
CA ASP A 102 0.40 12.67 -1.06
C ASP A 102 -0.82 12.56 -0.12
N LYS A 103 -1.50 11.40 -0.14
CA LYS A 103 -2.61 11.12 0.78
C LYS A 103 -2.12 10.95 2.22
N ARG A 104 -0.99 10.28 2.42
CA ARG A 104 -0.36 10.10 3.73
C ARG A 104 0.00 11.45 4.35
N LEU A 105 0.71 12.29 3.60
CA LEU A 105 1.13 13.63 4.04
C LEU A 105 -0.08 14.50 4.37
N MET A 106 -1.09 14.51 3.51
CA MET A 106 -2.34 15.25 3.76
C MET A 106 -3.09 14.72 4.99
N MET A 107 -3.17 13.40 5.17
CA MET A 107 -3.80 12.81 6.33
C MET A 107 -3.05 13.14 7.62
N LEU A 108 -1.71 13.14 7.61
CA LEU A 108 -0.87 13.58 8.73
C LEU A 108 -1.12 15.05 9.08
N ASP A 109 -1.18 15.93 8.08
CA ASP A 109 -1.49 17.35 8.27
C ASP A 109 -2.87 17.55 8.92
N ILE A 110 -3.88 16.80 8.47
CA ILE A 110 -5.22 16.79 9.11
C ILE A 110 -5.14 16.25 10.55
N LEU A 111 -4.44 15.13 10.77
CA LEU A 111 -4.28 14.49 12.07
C LEU A 111 -3.60 15.39 13.12
N ASN A 112 -2.75 16.30 12.67
CA ASN A 112 -2.03 17.28 13.47
C ASN A 112 -2.79 18.60 13.64
N THR A 113 -3.83 18.85 12.83
CA THR A 113 -4.67 20.05 12.93
C THR A 113 -5.71 19.89 14.04
N LYS A 114 -5.26 19.98 15.29
CA LYS A 114 -6.12 19.89 16.50
C LYS A 114 -6.70 21.26 16.89
N ARG A 115 -7.88 21.27 17.50
CA ARG A 115 -8.39 22.49 18.15
C ARG A 115 -7.60 22.79 19.42
N LYS A 116 -7.43 24.08 19.73
CA LYS A 116 -6.77 24.55 20.96
C LYS A 116 -7.49 24.08 22.23
N ASP A 117 -8.82 24.01 22.19
CA ASP A 117 -9.69 23.64 23.31
C ASP A 117 -9.98 22.13 23.41
N ASN A 118 -9.64 21.34 22.39
CA ASN A 118 -9.88 19.91 22.40
C ASN A 118 -8.92 19.14 21.50
N LYS A 119 -7.94 18.48 22.12
CA LYS A 119 -6.91 17.68 21.43
C LYS A 119 -7.45 16.50 20.61
N PHE A 120 -8.71 16.12 20.81
CA PHE A 120 -9.38 15.03 20.10
C PHE A 120 -10.31 15.51 18.98
N ARG A 121 -10.46 16.83 18.79
CA ARG A 121 -11.27 17.41 17.72
C ARG A 121 -10.41 18.16 16.71
N TYR A 122 -10.79 18.01 15.45
CA TYR A 122 -10.20 18.75 14.34
C TYR A 122 -10.64 20.22 14.35
N ASP A 123 -9.72 21.11 14.00
CA ASP A 123 -10.02 22.51 13.72
C ASP A 123 -10.62 22.61 12.30
N TYR A 124 -11.95 22.65 12.22
CA TYR A 124 -12.69 22.59 10.95
C TYR A 124 -12.32 23.70 9.98
N GLU A 125 -12.12 24.92 10.50
CA GLU A 125 -11.81 26.09 9.68
C GLU A 125 -10.48 25.92 8.98
N LYS A 126 -9.53 25.20 9.60
CA LYS A 126 -8.23 24.88 9.01
C LYS A 126 -8.25 23.62 8.16
N VAL A 127 -9.02 22.60 8.51
CA VAL A 127 -9.05 21.32 7.79
C VAL A 127 -9.85 21.41 6.47
N ILE A 128 -10.96 22.15 6.42
CA ILE A 128 -11.81 22.21 5.22
C ILE A 128 -11.08 22.80 4.00
N PRO A 129 -10.32 23.91 4.11
CA PRO A 129 -9.53 24.42 2.98
C PRO A 129 -8.51 23.41 2.47
N LYS A 130 -7.85 22.66 3.37
CA LYS A 130 -6.90 21.60 3.02
C LYS A 130 -7.58 20.48 2.22
N LEU A 131 -8.75 20.03 2.67
CA LEU A 131 -9.54 19.02 1.97
C LEU A 131 -10.01 19.50 0.58
N LYS A 132 -10.51 20.74 0.49
CA LYS A 132 -10.94 21.33 -0.79
C LYS A 132 -9.76 21.44 -1.76
N LYS A 133 -8.61 21.94 -1.30
CA LYS A 133 -7.38 22.02 -2.10
C LYS A 133 -6.99 20.64 -2.64
N TRP A 134 -7.04 19.61 -1.81
CA TRP A 134 -6.70 18.25 -2.23
C TRP A 134 -7.71 17.64 -3.21
N MET A 135 -9.01 17.83 -2.98
CA MET A 135 -10.06 17.39 -3.91
C MET A 135 -9.90 18.05 -5.29
N ASN A 136 -9.63 19.36 -5.32
CA ASN A 136 -9.40 20.11 -6.56
C ASN A 136 -8.09 19.71 -7.24
N TYR A 137 -7.02 19.49 -6.47
CA TYR A 137 -5.74 19.01 -6.98
C TYR A 137 -5.90 17.67 -7.70
N LYS A 138 -6.66 16.73 -7.13
CA LYS A 138 -6.91 15.42 -7.72
C LYS A 138 -7.71 15.48 -9.03
N TYR A 139 -8.56 16.51 -9.20
CA TYR A 139 -9.27 16.78 -10.45
C TYR A 139 -8.31 17.25 -11.56
N ASN A 140 -7.28 18.01 -11.20
CA ASN A 140 -6.31 18.57 -12.15
C ASN A 140 -5.10 17.64 -12.43
N TYR A 141 -4.78 16.72 -11.52
CA TYR A 141 -3.60 15.85 -11.60
C TYR A 141 -3.68 14.73 -12.66
N GLY A 142 -4.82 14.57 -13.31
CA GLY A 142 -4.94 13.67 -14.48
C GLY A 142 -4.18 14.16 -15.71
N LYS A 143 -3.59 15.37 -15.69
CA LYS A 143 -3.05 16.00 -16.89
C LYS A 143 -1.53 16.04 -17.04
N GLU A 144 -0.73 16.19 -15.98
CA GLU A 144 0.73 16.20 -16.15
C GLU A 144 1.41 16.16 -14.79
N THR A 145 2.19 15.11 -14.52
CA THR A 145 3.24 15.19 -13.52
C THR A 145 4.54 14.73 -14.11
N LYS A 146 5.56 15.57 -13.97
CA LYS A 146 6.95 15.13 -14.09
C LYS A 146 7.15 14.05 -13.03
N PHE A 147 7.35 12.83 -13.50
CA PHE A 147 7.69 11.71 -12.65
C PHE A 147 9.10 11.96 -12.10
N ASN A 148 9.19 12.26 -10.80
CA ASN A 148 10.46 12.18 -10.10
C ASN A 148 10.75 10.69 -9.88
N PRO A 149 11.83 10.13 -10.45
CA PRO A 149 12.20 8.75 -10.20
C PRO A 149 12.39 8.54 -8.70
N ILE A 150 11.81 7.46 -8.21
CA ILE A 150 12.00 7.00 -6.84
C ILE A 150 13.27 6.17 -6.84
N ASP A 151 14.13 6.38 -5.85
CA ASP A 151 15.32 5.56 -5.67
C ASP A 151 14.91 4.11 -5.33
N PRO A 152 15.24 3.11 -6.17
CA PRO A 152 14.92 1.70 -5.93
C PRO A 152 15.53 1.12 -4.64
N THR A 153 16.51 1.81 -4.04
CA THR A 153 17.11 1.42 -2.76
C THR A 153 16.31 1.90 -1.54
N GLU A 154 15.32 2.79 -1.74
CA GLU A 154 14.56 3.39 -0.64
C GLU A 154 13.59 2.39 0.02
N PHE A 155 13.21 1.31 -0.67
CA PHE A 155 12.28 0.31 -0.13
C PHE A 155 12.91 -1.07 -0.02
N ASP A 156 12.66 -1.71 1.12
CA ASP A 156 13.22 -3.00 1.46
C ASP A 156 12.38 -4.19 0.96
N ILE A 157 12.84 -5.41 1.26
CA ILE A 157 12.14 -6.65 0.93
C ILE A 157 10.77 -6.76 1.62
N GLY A 158 10.59 -6.09 2.77
CA GLY A 158 9.32 -5.99 3.46
C GLY A 158 8.29 -5.32 2.57
N PHE A 159 8.64 -4.17 1.96
CA PHE A 159 7.75 -3.45 1.05
C PHE A 159 7.22 -4.34 -0.08
N PHE A 160 8.12 -5.01 -0.80
CA PHE A 160 7.69 -5.88 -1.90
C PHE A 160 6.78 -7.01 -1.43
N ARG A 161 7.11 -7.66 -0.30
CA ARG A 161 6.26 -8.71 0.25
C ARG A 161 4.86 -8.19 0.59
N GLY A 162 4.78 -7.06 1.27
CA GLY A 162 3.49 -6.44 1.59
C GLY A 162 2.70 -6.09 0.34
N PHE A 163 3.36 -5.49 -0.64
CA PHE A 163 2.74 -5.08 -1.89
C PHE A 163 2.21 -6.27 -2.71
N PHE A 164 3.02 -7.31 -2.92
CA PHE A 164 2.58 -8.52 -3.63
C PHE A 164 1.51 -9.31 -2.88
N MET A 165 1.46 -9.24 -1.55
CA MET A 165 0.37 -9.85 -0.78
C MET A 165 -0.96 -9.12 -0.95
N GLY A 166 -0.93 -7.82 -1.29
CA GLY A 166 -2.13 -7.06 -1.58
C GLY A 166 -2.59 -7.18 -3.05
N ASP A 167 -1.66 -7.08 -4.01
CA ASP A 167 -1.98 -6.88 -5.45
C ASP A 167 -1.24 -7.85 -6.38
N GLY A 168 -0.55 -8.85 -5.82
CA GLY A 168 0.19 -9.84 -6.58
C GLY A 168 -0.67 -11.05 -6.97
N HIS A 169 -0.52 -11.49 -8.21
CA HIS A 169 -1.15 -12.71 -8.71
C HIS A 169 -0.10 -13.65 -9.31
N PHE A 170 -0.07 -14.89 -8.86
CA PHE A 170 0.72 -15.94 -9.49
C PHE A 170 -0.07 -16.52 -10.66
N GLN A 171 0.50 -16.47 -11.86
CA GLN A 171 -0.10 -17.07 -13.04
C GLN A 171 0.85 -18.11 -13.63
N SER A 172 0.26 -19.21 -14.08
CA SER A 172 0.95 -20.26 -14.82
C SER A 172 0.55 -20.17 -16.28
N ALA A 173 1.49 -19.92 -17.18
CA ALA A 173 1.27 -20.13 -18.61
C ALA A 173 1.62 -21.57 -18.95
N ASN A 174 0.61 -22.36 -19.34
CA ASN A 174 0.75 -23.71 -19.89
C ASN A 174 1.54 -24.68 -19.00
N GLY A 175 1.43 -24.55 -17.67
CA GLY A 175 2.10 -25.44 -16.70
C GLY A 175 3.62 -25.30 -16.61
N LYS A 176 4.27 -24.51 -17.48
CA LYS A 176 5.74 -24.43 -17.58
C LYS A 176 6.35 -23.15 -17.00
N TYR A 177 5.61 -22.05 -16.95
CA TYR A 177 6.13 -20.77 -16.46
C TYR A 177 5.24 -20.19 -15.38
N LYS A 178 5.76 -20.10 -14.15
CA LYS A 178 5.16 -19.33 -13.06
C LYS A 178 5.69 -17.89 -13.14
N TYR A 179 4.82 -16.93 -13.46
CA TYR A 179 5.15 -15.51 -13.34
C TYR A 179 4.29 -14.84 -12.27
N ILE A 180 4.84 -13.77 -11.70
CA ILE A 180 4.10 -12.88 -10.80
C ILE A 180 3.60 -11.72 -11.65
N ALA A 181 2.28 -11.63 -11.80
CA ALA A 181 1.62 -10.48 -12.39
C ALA A 181 1.19 -9.52 -11.27
N VAL A 182 1.32 -8.22 -11.53
CA VAL A 182 0.82 -7.14 -10.67
C VAL A 182 -0.03 -6.23 -11.53
N THR A 183 -1.19 -5.84 -11.01
CA THR A 183 -2.10 -4.94 -11.70
C THR A 183 -2.36 -3.70 -10.84
N ASN A 184 -1.56 -2.65 -11.05
CA ASN A 184 -1.74 -1.41 -10.29
C ASN A 184 -2.07 -0.22 -11.19
N ASN A 185 -2.95 0.68 -10.73
CA ASN A 185 -3.30 1.91 -11.46
C ASN A 185 -2.22 3.00 -11.32
N SER A 186 -1.22 2.81 -10.47
CA SER A 186 -0.12 3.75 -10.25
C SER A 186 1.03 3.51 -11.21
N ILE A 187 1.11 4.28 -12.31
CA ILE A 187 2.28 4.25 -13.21
C ILE A 187 3.58 4.46 -12.42
N LYS A 188 3.56 5.33 -11.40
CA LYS A 188 4.71 5.60 -10.54
C LYS A 188 5.24 4.33 -9.85
N LEU A 189 4.34 3.53 -9.29
CA LEU A 189 4.69 2.26 -8.62
C LEU A 189 5.12 1.20 -9.62
N LEU A 190 4.51 1.18 -10.80
CA LEU A 190 4.85 0.27 -11.86
C LEU A 190 6.25 0.55 -12.46
N CYS A 191 6.60 1.82 -12.65
CA CYS A 191 7.94 2.24 -13.06
C CYS A 191 8.97 1.86 -11.98
N TYR A 192 8.65 2.11 -10.71
CA TYR A 192 9.48 1.68 -9.59
C TYR A 192 9.77 0.17 -9.65
N LEU A 193 8.73 -0.66 -9.74
CA LEU A 193 8.84 -2.12 -9.85
C LEU A 193 9.65 -2.59 -11.07
N ARG A 194 9.60 -1.86 -12.19
CA ARG A 194 10.40 -2.17 -13.39
C ARG A 194 11.90 -2.01 -13.15
N ASP A 195 12.29 -0.98 -12.43
CA ASP A 195 13.69 -0.57 -12.29
C ASP A 195 14.41 -1.34 -11.16
N ILE A 196 13.67 -2.11 -10.36
CA ILE A 196 14.23 -2.95 -9.31
C ILE A 196 14.87 -4.21 -9.90
N SER A 197 16.19 -4.22 -9.83
CA SER A 197 17.03 -5.39 -10.08
C SER A 197 17.46 -5.95 -8.73
N TYR A 198 16.69 -6.87 -8.14
CA TYR A 198 17.10 -7.47 -6.86
C TYR A 198 18.11 -8.60 -7.09
N THR A 199 19.37 -8.33 -6.79
CA THR A 199 20.41 -9.37 -6.74
C THR A 199 20.70 -9.63 -5.27
N LYS A 200 20.34 -10.81 -4.76
CA LYS A 200 20.73 -11.24 -3.42
C LYS A 200 21.61 -12.46 -3.54
N GLU A 201 22.82 -12.37 -3.00
CA GLU A 201 23.65 -13.53 -2.74
C GLU A 201 22.99 -14.38 -1.65
N ILE A 202 22.77 -15.65 -1.95
CA ILE A 202 22.30 -16.62 -0.96
C ILE A 202 23.47 -17.55 -0.66
N THR A 203 24.08 -17.35 0.50
CA THR A 203 25.05 -18.29 1.04
C THR A 203 24.30 -19.47 1.65
N LEU A 204 24.55 -20.68 1.15
CA LEU A 204 23.99 -21.94 1.70
C LEU A 204 25.16 -22.72 2.33
N GLY A 205 25.36 -22.54 3.64
CA GLY A 205 26.47 -23.17 4.36
C GLY A 205 27.83 -22.53 4.05
N SER A 206 28.89 -23.34 4.00
CA SER A 206 30.27 -22.90 3.67
C SER A 206 30.50 -22.66 2.17
N ASN A 207 29.52 -22.96 1.32
CA ASN A 207 29.60 -22.72 -0.12
C ASN A 207 28.85 -21.43 -0.48
N THR A 208 29.62 -20.41 -0.86
CA THR A 208 29.08 -19.19 -1.49
C THR A 208 28.64 -19.54 -2.91
N ILE A 209 27.36 -19.89 -3.06
CA ILE A 209 26.76 -20.03 -4.38
C ILE A 209 26.32 -18.63 -4.82
N ASN A 210 27.06 -18.03 -5.75
CA ASN A 210 26.66 -16.81 -6.45
C ASN A 210 25.48 -17.10 -7.39
N ARG A 211 24.30 -17.34 -6.81
CA ARG A 211 23.04 -17.41 -7.55
C ARG A 211 22.64 -15.99 -7.89
N LYS A 212 22.81 -15.62 -9.17
CA LYS A 212 22.23 -14.42 -9.74
C LYS A 212 20.70 -14.56 -9.67
N ILE A 213 20.08 -13.95 -8.66
CA ILE A 213 18.63 -14.02 -8.48
C ILE A 213 17.94 -13.18 -9.57
N THR A 214 16.85 -13.78 -10.03
CA THR A 214 15.89 -13.37 -11.04
C THR A 214 15.68 -11.85 -11.16
N THR A 215 16.10 -11.29 -12.29
CA THR A 215 15.68 -9.96 -12.72
C THR A 215 14.22 -10.03 -13.16
N TYR A 216 13.30 -9.41 -12.42
CA TYR A 216 11.90 -9.29 -12.86
C TYR A 216 11.80 -8.16 -13.89
N ARG A 217 11.89 -8.50 -15.18
CA ARG A 217 11.65 -7.52 -16.24
C ARG A 217 10.15 -7.40 -16.49
N PHE A 218 9.53 -6.40 -15.89
CA PHE A 218 8.12 -6.07 -16.16
C PHE A 218 8.01 -5.42 -17.53
N THR A 219 7.14 -5.93 -18.41
CA THR A 219 6.94 -5.40 -19.76
C THR A 219 5.57 -4.76 -19.86
N PHE A 220 5.50 -3.58 -20.47
CA PHE A 220 4.28 -2.77 -20.53
C PHE A 220 3.52 -3.04 -21.84
N TYR A 221 2.23 -3.34 -21.76
CA TYR A 221 1.34 -3.39 -22.92
C TYR A 221 0.06 -2.62 -22.60
N LYS A 222 -0.14 -1.46 -23.25
CA LYS A 222 -1.40 -0.69 -23.28
C LYS A 222 -2.22 -0.78 -21.97
N ASN A 223 -1.84 -0.01 -20.95
CA ASN A 223 -2.50 0.08 -19.63
C ASN A 223 -2.56 -1.24 -18.82
N ARG A 224 -1.80 -2.27 -19.19
CA ARG A 224 -1.61 -3.50 -18.42
C ARG A 224 -0.13 -3.85 -18.36
N ILE A 225 0.35 -4.27 -17.19
CA ILE A 225 1.64 -4.93 -17.11
C ILE A 225 1.44 -6.40 -17.46
N ARG A 226 2.15 -6.85 -18.49
CA ARG A 226 2.38 -8.28 -18.71
C ARG A 226 3.87 -8.51 -18.47
N PRO A 227 4.28 -9.23 -17.42
CA PRO A 227 5.68 -9.59 -17.29
C PRO A 227 6.07 -10.43 -18.52
N LYS A 228 6.97 -9.91 -19.36
CA LYS A 228 7.66 -10.75 -20.34
C LYS A 228 8.91 -11.24 -19.63
N ILE A 229 8.84 -12.47 -19.13
CA ILE A 229 10.05 -13.19 -18.72
C ILE A 229 10.89 -13.28 -20.00
N LEU A 230 12.00 -12.53 -20.07
CA LEU A 230 13.01 -12.82 -21.07
C LEU A 230 13.51 -14.23 -20.78
N PRO A 231 13.62 -15.10 -21.80
CA PRO A 231 14.15 -16.44 -21.58
C PRO A 231 15.48 -16.30 -20.86
N LEU A 232 15.62 -17.01 -19.73
CA LEU A 232 16.92 -17.28 -19.16
C LEU A 232 17.79 -17.79 -20.31
N VAL A 233 18.97 -17.20 -20.47
CA VAL A 233 20.05 -17.78 -21.25
C VAL A 233 20.15 -19.25 -20.82
N LYS A 234 20.00 -20.15 -21.80
CA LYS A 234 20.40 -21.55 -21.66
C LYS A 234 21.87 -21.57 -21.21
N SER A 235 22.14 -21.85 -19.95
CA SER A 235 23.40 -22.39 -19.42
C SER A 235 23.14 -22.65 -17.94
N LEU A 236 23.11 -23.87 -17.42
CA LEU A 236 23.94 -25.03 -17.70
C LEU A 236 23.09 -26.30 -17.57
N SER A 237 23.27 -27.22 -18.51
CA SER A 237 23.11 -28.65 -18.29
C SER A 237 23.98 -29.07 -17.11
N ILE A 238 23.45 -29.95 -16.25
CA ILE A 238 24.26 -30.78 -15.35
C ILE A 238 25.19 -31.63 -16.22
#